data_AF-A0A951HBE3-F1
#
_entry.id   AF-A0A951HBE3-F1
#
_cell.length_a   1.000
_cell.length_b   1.000
_cell.length_c   1.000
_cell.angle_alpha   90.00
_cell.angle_beta   90.00
_cell.angle_gamma   90.00
#
_symmetry.space_group_name_H-M   'P 1'
#
loop_
_entity.id
_entity.type
_entity.pdbx_description
1 polymer ?
#
loop_
_entity_poly.entity_id
_entity_poly.type
_entity_poly.pdbx_seq_one_letter_code
_entity_poly.pdbx_strand_id
1 'polypeptide(L)'
;MRAHENILIFSKRFKGSTYQPQKEQGHKPYVSRQTGPVAHYGRQRAWPSVFRSVGGERYPRSVLHFANCGYTRSNPRLHPTQKPRVLLEWLIKTYSQPGDVVLDPFMGSGTTGMACLQGGRALLGMEQDSAYFEPAQACLERVVSGTFL
;
A
#
# COMPACT_ATOMS: atom_id res chain seq x y z
N MET A 1 7.34 20.88 10.53
CA MET A 1 6.31 19.83 10.38
C MET A 1 6.92 18.66 9.60
N ARG A 2 6.69 17.41 9.99
CA ARG A 2 7.27 16.24 9.32
C ARG A 2 6.60 16.06 7.95
N ALA A 3 7.38 16.06 6.86
CA ALA A 3 6.86 16.04 5.49
C ALA A 3 6.69 14.62 4.92
N HIS A 4 7.30 13.63 5.55
CA HIS A 4 7.27 12.23 5.13
C HIS A 4 7.27 11.31 6.35
N GLU A 5 6.71 10.12 6.16
CA GLU A 5 6.78 9.00 7.09
C GLU A 5 7.48 7.84 6.39
N ASN A 6 8.26 7.06 7.14
CA ASN A 6 8.94 5.89 6.60
C ASN A 6 8.10 4.65 6.85
N ILE A 7 7.91 3.84 5.80
CA ILE A 7 7.28 2.52 5.89
C ILE A 7 8.38 1.49 5.66
N LEU A 8 8.57 0.63 6.65
CA LEU A 8 9.56 -0.44 6.61
C LEU A 8 8.85 -1.77 6.40
N ILE A 9 9.39 -2.59 5.51
CA ILE A 9 8.76 -3.83 5.09
C ILE A 9 9.72 -4.97 5.37
N PHE A 10 9.26 -5.88 6.23
CA PHE A 10 10.03 -7.03 6.66
C PHE A 10 9.35 -8.29 6.15
N SER A 11 10.14 -9.24 5.69
CA SER A 11 9.65 -10.55 5.28
C SER A 11 10.66 -11.63 5.62
N LYS A 12 10.18 -12.85 5.84
CA LYS A 12 11.04 -14.00 6.17
C LYS A 12 12.01 -14.35 5.03
N ARG A 13 11.63 -14.08 3.78
CA ARG A 13 12.42 -14.37 2.58
C ARG A 13 12.27 -13.24 1.57
N PHE A 14 13.37 -12.73 1.02
CA PHE A 14 13.28 -11.72 -0.04
C PHE A 14 12.65 -12.28 -1.32
N LYS A 15 13.20 -13.39 -1.84
CA LYS A 15 12.61 -14.10 -2.97
C LYS A 15 11.47 -14.99 -2.50
N GLY A 16 10.30 -14.84 -3.12
CA GLY A 16 9.10 -15.63 -2.83
C GLY A 16 8.15 -15.00 -1.82
N SER A 17 8.45 -13.81 -1.29
CA SER A 17 7.45 -13.02 -0.59
C SER A 17 6.44 -12.41 -1.56
N THR A 18 5.20 -12.26 -1.11
CA THR A 18 4.13 -11.60 -1.86
C THR A 18 4.51 -10.15 -2.14
N TYR A 19 4.61 -9.81 -3.42
CA TYR A 19 4.80 -8.45 -3.88
C TYR A 19 4.05 -8.23 -5.20
N GLN A 20 3.00 -7.43 -5.15
CA GLN A 20 2.09 -7.12 -6.24
C GLN A 20 2.12 -5.61 -6.51
N PRO A 21 3.16 -5.11 -7.19
CA PRO A 21 3.37 -3.68 -7.35
C PRO A 21 2.24 -3.04 -8.14
N GLN A 22 1.66 -1.99 -7.57
CA GLN A 22 0.72 -1.12 -8.27
C GLN A 22 1.52 -0.12 -9.10
N LYS A 23 1.63 -0.42 -10.40
CA LYS A 23 2.39 0.39 -11.35
C LYS A 23 1.68 1.71 -11.64
N GLU A 24 2.47 2.77 -11.75
CA GLU A 24 2.01 4.07 -12.23
C GLU A 24 1.80 4.03 -13.75
N GLN A 25 0.71 4.64 -14.22
CA GLN A 25 0.35 4.74 -15.63
C GLN A 25 0.64 6.14 -16.18
N GLY A 26 0.58 6.29 -17.51
CA GLY A 26 0.66 7.61 -18.16
C GLY A 26 2.06 8.20 -18.31
N HIS A 27 3.12 7.45 -17.98
CA HIS A 27 4.47 7.90 -18.30
C HIS A 27 4.79 7.69 -19.78
N LYS A 28 5.75 8.45 -20.30
CA LYS A 28 6.25 8.22 -21.67
C LYS A 28 6.87 6.83 -21.79
N PRO A 29 6.50 6.03 -22.81
CA PRO A 29 7.18 4.78 -23.13
C PRO A 29 8.69 4.96 -23.20
N TYR A 30 9.43 3.98 -22.70
CA TYR A 30 10.89 3.99 -22.76
C TYR A 30 11.41 2.67 -23.32
N VAL A 31 12.57 2.75 -23.97
CA VAL A 31 13.32 1.61 -24.46
C VAL A 31 14.63 1.57 -23.68
N SER A 32 14.79 0.55 -22.85
CA SER A 32 16.07 0.25 -22.21
C SER A 32 16.84 -0.73 -23.08
N ARG A 33 18.08 -0.38 -23.40
CA ARG A 33 19.05 -1.27 -24.06
C ARG A 33 20.14 -1.57 -23.05
N GLN A 34 20.28 -2.84 -22.67
CA GLN A 34 21.50 -3.24 -21.99
C GLN A 34 22.64 -3.19 -23.01
N THR A 35 23.50 -2.20 -22.86
CA THR A 35 24.77 -2.11 -23.59
C THR A 35 25.84 -2.89 -22.82
N GLY A 36 26.87 -3.31 -23.55
CA GLY A 36 27.93 -4.17 -23.01
C GLY A 36 28.72 -3.55 -21.84
N PRO A 37 29.79 -4.21 -21.39
CA PRO A 37 30.47 -3.86 -20.14
C PRO A 37 30.88 -2.39 -20.10
N VAL A 38 30.45 -1.70 -19.04
CA VAL A 38 30.84 -0.33 -18.69
C VAL A 38 32.03 -0.36 -17.74
N ALA A 39 32.93 0.62 -17.84
CA ALA A 39 34.25 0.63 -17.20
C ALA A 39 34.25 0.36 -15.67
N HIS A 40 33.14 0.65 -14.98
CA HIS A 40 33.05 0.58 -13.52
C HIS A 40 32.35 -0.69 -12.98
N TYR A 41 31.83 -1.58 -13.82
CA TYR A 41 31.04 -2.75 -13.37
C TYR A 41 31.58 -4.12 -13.86
N GLY A 42 32.83 -4.16 -14.34
CA GLY A 42 33.50 -5.40 -14.77
C GLY A 42 32.95 -5.98 -16.09
N ARG A 43 33.50 -7.13 -16.50
CA ARG A 43 33.08 -7.82 -17.75
C ARG A 43 31.71 -8.49 -17.55
N GLN A 44 30.65 -7.85 -17.99
CA GLN A 44 29.34 -8.47 -18.17
C GLN A 44 29.24 -9.12 -19.55
N ARG A 45 28.71 -10.36 -19.63
CA ARG A 45 28.30 -10.96 -20.91
C ARG A 45 27.13 -10.15 -21.46
N ALA A 46 27.36 -9.43 -22.56
CA ALA A 46 26.34 -8.65 -23.23
C ALA A 46 25.36 -9.61 -23.93
N TRP A 47 24.17 -9.76 -23.35
CA TRP A 47 23.01 -10.28 -24.08
C TRP A 47 22.21 -9.06 -24.52
N PRO A 48 22.11 -8.75 -25.83
CA PRO A 48 21.33 -7.62 -26.29
C PRO A 48 19.85 -7.89 -26.00
N SER A 49 19.39 -7.39 -24.85
CA SER A 49 17.99 -7.36 -24.47
C SER A 49 17.47 -5.94 -24.65
N VAL A 50 16.37 -5.83 -25.39
CA VAL A 50 15.63 -4.57 -25.54
C VAL A 50 14.36 -4.69 -24.71
N PHE A 51 14.32 -4.00 -23.58
CA PHE A 51 13.09 -3.89 -22.81
C PHE A 51 12.33 -2.65 -23.28
N ARG A 52 11.13 -2.85 -23.83
CA ARG A 52 10.23 -1.76 -24.23
C ARG A 52 9.03 -1.76 -23.30
N SER A 53 8.83 -0.64 -22.60
CA SER A 53 7.55 -0.41 -21.91
C SER A 53 6.52 -0.03 -22.96
N VAL A 54 5.57 -0.92 -23.25
CA VAL A 54 4.56 -0.73 -24.32
C VAL A 54 3.52 0.33 -23.90
N GLY A 55 3.12 0.33 -22.62
CA GLY A 55 2.09 1.24 -22.08
C GLY A 55 2.62 2.39 -21.24
N GLY A 56 3.95 2.57 -21.14
CA GLY A 56 4.53 3.58 -20.26
C GLY A 56 4.33 3.29 -18.77
N GLU A 57 3.96 2.07 -18.40
CA GLU A 57 3.83 1.68 -17.00
C GLU A 57 5.18 1.74 -16.29
N ARG A 58 5.19 2.20 -15.05
CA ARG A 58 6.39 2.23 -14.20
C ARG A 58 6.13 1.61 -12.86
N TYR A 59 7.11 0.91 -12.32
CA TYR A 59 7.06 0.45 -10.94
C TYR A 59 6.99 1.67 -10.00
N PRO A 60 6.29 1.54 -8.86
CA PRO A 60 6.18 2.62 -7.88
C PRO A 60 7.57 3.03 -7.38
N ARG A 61 7.76 4.33 -7.16
CA ARG A 61 9.01 4.85 -6.57
C ARG A 61 9.03 4.64 -5.06
N SER A 62 10.20 4.84 -4.46
CA SER A 62 10.38 4.75 -3.00
C SER A 62 9.62 5.84 -2.22
N VAL A 63 9.32 6.96 -2.86
CA VAL A 63 8.52 8.05 -2.30
C VAL A 63 7.13 8.00 -2.92
N LEU A 64 6.12 7.76 -2.09
CA LEU A 64 4.71 7.73 -2.48
C LEU A 64 3.99 8.96 -1.93
N HIS A 65 3.06 9.50 -2.72
CA HIS A 65 2.29 10.68 -2.36
C HIS A 65 0.83 10.29 -2.13
N PHE A 66 0.36 10.45 -0.89
CA PHE A 66 -1.03 10.25 -0.51
C PHE A 66 -1.54 11.51 0.20
N ALA A 67 -2.79 11.90 -0.07
CA ALA A 67 -3.44 12.94 0.69
C ALA A 67 -3.67 12.46 2.13
N ASN A 68 -3.53 13.36 3.11
CA ASN A 68 -3.92 13.08 4.48
C ASN A 68 -5.42 12.80 4.58
N CYS A 69 -5.85 12.17 5.68
CA CYS A 69 -7.27 12.08 6.01
C CYS A 69 -7.84 13.49 6.19
N GLY A 70 -8.49 14.01 5.16
CA GLY A 70 -9.18 15.29 5.23
C GLY A 70 -10.21 15.26 6.36
N TYR A 71 -10.33 16.35 7.10
CA TYR A 71 -11.43 16.55 8.04
C TYR A 71 -12.53 17.32 7.31
N THR A 72 -13.69 16.70 7.17
CA THR A 72 -14.90 17.38 6.72
C THR A 72 -16.02 17.13 7.72
N ARG A 73 -17.07 17.96 7.69
CA ARG A 73 -18.25 17.74 8.54
C ARG A 73 -18.90 16.36 8.29
N SER A 74 -18.80 15.86 7.06
CA SER A 74 -19.28 14.53 6.65
C SER A 74 -18.29 13.39 6.91
N ASN A 75 -17.01 13.68 7.20
CA ASN A 75 -15.97 12.69 7.47
C ASN A 75 -15.12 13.15 8.66
N PRO A 76 -15.68 13.09 9.88
CA PRO A 76 -14.93 13.44 11.08
C PRO A 76 -13.78 12.47 11.29
N ARG A 77 -12.64 12.98 11.76
CA ARG A 77 -11.52 12.12 12.17
C ARG A 77 -11.90 11.39 13.44
N LEU A 78 -11.75 10.07 13.42
CA LEU A 78 -12.01 9.21 14.58
C LEU A 78 -10.78 9.12 15.49
N HIS A 79 -9.58 9.28 14.92
CA HIS A 79 -8.32 9.21 15.65
C HIS A 79 -7.40 10.39 15.26
N PRO A 80 -6.64 10.97 16.20
CA PRO A 80 -5.73 12.10 15.92
C PRO A 80 -4.69 11.76 14.83
N THR A 81 -4.19 10.53 14.80
CA THR A 81 -3.16 10.05 13.87
C THR A 81 -3.70 9.09 12.79
N GLN A 82 -5.01 9.17 12.50
CA GLN A 82 -5.69 8.34 11.50
C GLN A 82 -4.96 8.35 10.14
N LYS A 83 -4.63 7.16 9.63
CA LYS A 83 -3.92 7.00 8.36
C LYS A 83 -4.88 7.05 7.17
N PRO A 84 -4.46 7.61 6.02
CA PRO A 84 -5.26 7.61 4.79
C PRO A 84 -5.65 6.21 4.38
N ARG A 85 -6.94 6.00 4.14
CA ARG A 85 -7.46 4.69 3.70
C ARG A 85 -6.83 4.24 2.37
N VAL A 86 -6.66 5.16 1.42
CA VAL A 86 -6.02 4.88 0.12
C VAL A 86 -4.58 4.38 0.28
N LEU A 87 -3.84 4.89 1.27
CA LEU A 87 -2.49 4.40 1.58
C LEU A 87 -2.54 2.95 2.07
N LEU A 88 -3.45 2.62 3.00
CA LEU A 88 -3.55 1.27 3.55
C LEU A 88 -4.07 0.27 2.52
N GLU A 89 -5.04 0.65 1.69
CA GLU A 89 -5.47 -0.15 0.53
C GLU A 89 -4.30 -0.44 -0.41
N TRP A 90 -3.47 0.57 -0.67
CA TRP A 90 -2.29 0.40 -1.51
C TRP A 90 -1.31 -0.60 -0.88
N LEU A 91 -1.00 -0.47 0.41
CA LEU A 91 -0.09 -1.38 1.10
C LEU A 91 -0.62 -2.82 1.15
N ILE A 92 -1.89 -3.00 1.55
CA ILE A 92 -2.51 -4.33 1.66
C ILE A 92 -2.54 -5.01 0.29
N LYS A 93 -2.96 -4.31 -0.76
CA LYS A 93 -2.94 -4.87 -2.13
C LYS A 93 -1.55 -5.26 -2.60
N THR A 94 -0.54 -4.48 -2.22
CA THR A 94 0.84 -4.71 -2.66
C THR A 94 1.48 -5.90 -1.96
N TYR A 95 1.18 -6.14 -0.67
CA TYR A 95 1.91 -7.12 0.15
C TYR A 95 1.06 -8.29 0.67
N SER A 96 -0.20 -8.42 0.25
CA SER A 96 -1.08 -9.55 0.58
C SER A 96 -1.96 -9.99 -0.60
N GLN A 97 -2.50 -11.20 -0.55
CA GLN A 97 -3.48 -11.72 -1.49
C GLN A 97 -4.91 -11.67 -0.91
N PRO A 98 -5.96 -11.60 -1.75
CA PRO A 98 -7.32 -11.91 -1.29
C PRO A 98 -7.36 -13.27 -0.59
N GLY A 99 -8.08 -13.36 0.52
CA GLY A 99 -8.10 -14.53 1.40
C GLY A 99 -7.02 -14.54 2.50
N ASP A 100 -6.00 -13.70 2.42
CA ASP A 100 -5.01 -13.56 3.50
C ASP A 100 -5.62 -12.92 4.74
N VAL A 101 -4.98 -13.16 5.89
CA VAL A 101 -5.28 -12.52 7.18
C VAL A 101 -4.25 -11.41 7.43
N VAL A 102 -4.74 -10.22 7.75
CA VAL A 102 -3.91 -9.08 8.15
C VAL A 102 -4.07 -8.82 9.65
N LEU A 103 -2.97 -8.71 10.38
CA LEU A 103 -2.94 -8.34 11.79
C LEU A 103 -2.63 -6.85 11.92
N ASP A 104 -3.45 -6.12 12.68
CA ASP A 104 -3.18 -4.75 13.10
C ASP A 104 -3.39 -4.62 14.62
N PRO A 105 -2.31 -4.67 15.43
CA PRO A 105 -2.42 -4.63 16.87
C PRO A 105 -2.68 -3.22 17.45
N PHE A 106 -2.64 -2.18 16.60
CA PHE A 106 -2.82 -0.78 16.98
C PHE A 106 -3.75 -0.10 15.98
N MET A 107 -4.92 -0.70 15.77
CA MET A 107 -5.78 -0.36 14.63
C MET A 107 -6.35 1.07 14.69
N GLY A 108 -6.35 1.71 15.86
CA GLY A 108 -6.86 3.08 16.05
C GLY A 108 -8.25 3.23 15.47
N SER A 109 -8.39 4.12 14.48
CA SER A 109 -9.64 4.36 13.74
C SER A 109 -10.14 3.22 12.85
N GLY A 110 -9.46 2.07 12.80
CA GLY A 110 -9.89 0.89 12.04
C GLY A 110 -9.70 0.97 10.52
N THR A 111 -8.92 1.93 10.03
CA THR A 111 -8.73 2.17 8.58
C THR A 111 -8.08 0.98 7.88
N THR A 112 -7.22 0.22 8.56
CA THR A 112 -6.63 -1.03 8.05
C THR A 112 -7.71 -2.07 7.78
N GLY A 113 -8.66 -2.21 8.70
CA GLY A 113 -9.79 -3.13 8.55
C GLY A 113 -10.68 -2.79 7.37
N MET A 114 -10.98 -1.51 7.16
CA MET A 114 -11.77 -1.08 6.00
C MET A 114 -11.08 -1.48 4.69
N ALA A 115 -9.76 -1.28 4.60
CA ALA A 115 -8.96 -1.65 3.45
C ALA A 115 -8.88 -3.18 3.25
N CYS A 116 -8.79 -3.95 4.33
CA CYS A 116 -8.84 -5.42 4.28
C CYS A 116 -10.18 -5.92 3.73
N LEU A 117 -11.30 -5.45 4.31
CA LEU A 117 -12.64 -5.87 3.91
C LEU A 117 -12.90 -5.60 2.43
N GLN A 118 -12.57 -4.39 1.95
CA GLN A 118 -12.70 -4.07 0.52
C GLN A 118 -11.76 -4.86 -0.38
N GLY A 119 -10.61 -5.26 0.15
CA GLY A 119 -9.66 -6.12 -0.56
C GLY A 119 -10.02 -7.60 -0.52
N GLY A 120 -11.07 -8.03 0.19
CA GLY A 120 -11.34 -9.45 0.41
C GLY A 120 -10.27 -10.14 1.26
N ARG A 121 -9.68 -9.43 2.22
CA ARG A 121 -8.78 -9.97 3.26
C ARG A 121 -9.51 -10.00 4.60
N ALA A 122 -9.18 -10.98 5.44
CA ALA A 122 -9.59 -10.97 6.82
C ALA A 122 -8.71 -10.02 7.65
N LEU A 123 -9.26 -9.45 8.72
CA LEU A 123 -8.54 -8.60 9.66
C LEU A 123 -8.59 -9.24 11.06
N LEU A 124 -7.44 -9.28 11.73
CA LEU A 124 -7.33 -9.41 13.18
C LEU A 124 -6.87 -8.05 13.73
N GLY A 125 -7.80 -7.26 14.25
CA GLY A 125 -7.55 -5.91 14.74
C GLY A 125 -7.62 -5.83 16.27
N MET A 126 -6.72 -5.07 16.89
CA MET A 126 -6.75 -4.76 18.32
C MET A 126 -6.58 -3.26 18.54
N GLU A 127 -7.33 -2.71 19.48
CA GLU A 127 -7.19 -1.35 19.99
C GLU A 127 -7.45 -1.39 21.50
N GLN A 128 -6.60 -0.73 22.27
CA GLN A 128 -6.67 -0.77 23.74
C GLN A 128 -7.69 0.24 24.27
N ASP A 129 -7.79 1.41 23.64
CA ASP A 129 -8.66 2.49 24.09
C ASP A 129 -10.07 2.32 23.51
N SER A 130 -11.07 2.11 24.39
CA SER A 130 -12.46 1.94 23.98
C SER A 130 -13.01 3.16 23.24
N ALA A 131 -12.52 4.37 23.53
CA ALA A 131 -12.93 5.59 22.85
C ALA A 131 -12.55 5.59 21.35
N TYR A 132 -11.54 4.80 20.95
CA TYR A 132 -11.16 4.60 19.55
C TYR A 132 -11.68 3.28 18.98
N PHE A 133 -11.72 2.22 19.80
CA PHE A 133 -12.20 0.91 19.39
C PHE A 133 -13.69 0.94 19.01
N GLU A 134 -14.56 1.54 19.82
CA GLU A 134 -16.00 1.54 19.58
C GLU A 134 -16.39 2.24 18.26
N PRO A 135 -15.89 3.46 17.94
CA PRO A 135 -16.14 4.07 16.64
C PRO A 135 -15.57 3.28 15.47
N ALA A 136 -14.36 2.71 15.64
CA ALA A 136 -13.71 1.90 14.62
C ALA A 136 -14.53 0.63 14.31
N GLN A 137 -15.00 -0.07 15.34
CA GLN A 137 -15.86 -1.24 15.22
C GLN A 137 -17.15 -0.88 14.47
N ALA A 138 -17.85 0.18 14.90
CA ALA A 138 -19.09 0.62 14.24
C ALA A 138 -18.87 1.00 12.76
N CYS A 139 -17.72 1.57 12.41
CA CYS A 139 -17.35 1.83 11.02
C CYS A 139 -17.13 0.53 10.23
N LEU A 140 -16.46 -0.47 10.82
CA LEU A 140 -16.22 -1.75 10.16
C LEU A 140 -17.52 -2.55 9.95
N GLU A 141 -18.41 -2.56 10.93
CA GLU A 141 -19.71 -3.23 10.85
C GLU A 141 -20.55 -2.67 9.69
N ARG A 142 -20.54 -1.34 9.48
CA ARG A 142 -21.22 -0.70 8.34
C ARG A 142 -20.65 -1.12 6.99
N VAL A 143 -19.33 -1.32 6.91
CA VAL A 143 -18.68 -1.80 5.68
C VAL A 143 -19.11 -3.24 5.39
N VAL A 144 -19.21 -4.10 6.42
CA VAL A 144 -19.68 -5.49 6.29
C VAL A 144 -21.15 -5.54 5.90
N SER A 145 -22.00 -4.67 6.45
CA SER A 145 -23.44 -4.62 6.13
C SER A 145 -23.76 -4.01 4.76
N GLY A 146 -22.74 -3.57 4.00
CA GLY A 146 -22.91 -2.93 2.69
C GLY A 146 -23.63 -1.58 2.76
N THR A 147 -23.72 -0.96 3.92
CA THR A 147 -24.42 0.30 4.13
C THR A 147 -23.45 1.46 3.99
N PHE A 148 -23.35 2.04 2.78
CA PHE A 148 -22.63 3.27 2.53
C PHE A 148 -23.63 4.44 2.51
N LEU A 149 -23.43 5.45 3.37
CA LEU A 149 -24.17 6.72 3.35
C LEU A 149 -23.62 7.65 2.26
#